data_AF-A0A3N2ILW5-F1
#
_entry.id   AF-A0A3N2ILW5-F1
#
_cell.length_a   1.000
_cell.length_b   1.000
_cell.length_c   1.000
_cell.angle_alpha   90.00
_cell.angle_beta   90.00
_cell.angle_gamma   90.00
#
_symmetry.space_group_name_H-M   'P 1'
#
loop_
_entity.id
_entity.type
_entity.pdbx_description
1 polymer ?
#
loop_
_entity_poly.entity_id
_entity_poly.type
_entity_poly.pdbx_seq_one_letter_code
_entity_poly.pdbx_strand_id
1 'polypeptide(L)'
;MAGRSLDDLGSPGFSWLDLRALLVWAPASSAYARSNLGAEIASWADVQTHLLASVVDLLAGANWQRAGKKGGSKPKPLKRPGGEVKVGGGTVMELDELDKFLGWSPRR
;
A
#
# COMPACT_ATOMS: atom_id res chain seq x y z
N MET A 1 29.94 5.46 1.35
CA MET A 1 29.75 4.11 0.76
C MET A 1 29.78 4.28 -0.74
N ALA A 2 30.68 3.59 -1.45
CA ALA A 2 30.66 3.56 -2.91
C ALA A 2 29.49 2.67 -3.38
N GLY A 3 28.73 3.11 -4.38
CA GLY A 3 27.71 2.29 -5.02
C GLY A 3 28.33 1.13 -5.80
N ARG A 4 27.55 0.07 -6.06
CA ARG A 4 27.95 -1.03 -6.95
C ARG A 4 27.33 -0.84 -8.34
N SER A 5 28.10 -1.10 -9.39
CA SER A 5 27.56 -1.09 -10.76
C SER A 5 26.85 -2.40 -11.07
N LEU A 6 25.87 -2.36 -11.98
CA LEU A 6 25.31 -3.57 -12.59
C LEU A 6 26.32 -4.26 -13.52
N ASP A 7 27.35 -3.54 -13.98
CA ASP A 7 28.41 -4.10 -14.82
C ASP A 7 29.26 -5.13 -14.07
N ASP A 8 29.32 -5.06 -12.73
CA ASP A 8 30.09 -5.98 -11.89
C ASP A 8 29.33 -7.29 -11.59
N LEU A 9 28.09 -7.42 -12.08
CA LEU A 9 27.19 -8.51 -11.73
C LEU A 9 27.65 -9.85 -12.33
N GLY A 10 27.64 -10.89 -11.50
CA GLY A 10 28.15 -12.21 -11.88
C GLY A 10 29.66 -12.36 -11.67
N SER A 11 30.35 -11.32 -11.19
CA SER A 11 31.73 -11.43 -10.72
C SER A 11 31.80 -12.06 -9.33
N PRO A 12 32.98 -12.56 -8.89
CA PRO A 12 33.19 -13.01 -7.52
C PRO A 12 32.94 -11.92 -6.46
N GLY A 13 33.05 -10.64 -6.82
CA GLY A 13 32.81 -9.51 -5.92
C GLY A 13 31.34 -9.11 -5.82
N PHE A 14 30.52 -9.44 -6.82
CA PHE A 14 29.09 -9.15 -6.85
C PHE A 14 28.32 -10.21 -7.65
N SER A 15 27.89 -11.26 -6.95
CA SER A 15 27.18 -12.39 -7.54
C SER A 15 25.69 -12.10 -7.76
N TRP A 16 25.03 -12.96 -8.54
CA TRP A 16 23.56 -12.95 -8.68
C TRP A 16 22.82 -13.16 -7.35
N LEU A 17 23.42 -13.90 -6.42
CA LEU A 17 22.86 -14.08 -5.08
C LEU A 17 22.95 -12.80 -4.26
N ASP A 18 24.03 -12.02 -4.41
CA ASP A 18 24.19 -10.73 -3.75
C ASP A 18 23.17 -9.71 -4.27
N LEU A 19 22.95 -9.66 -5.59
CA LEU A 19 21.90 -8.82 -6.16
C LEU A 19 20.52 -9.23 -5.66
N ARG A 20 20.22 -10.54 -5.64
CA ARG A 20 18.95 -11.05 -5.09
C ARG A 20 18.78 -10.63 -3.63
N ALA A 21 19.82 -10.77 -2.80
CA ALA A 21 19.77 -10.37 -1.41
C ALA A 21 19.51 -8.86 -1.28
N LEU A 22 20.16 -8.03 -2.10
CA LEU A 22 19.96 -6.59 -2.12
C LEU A 22 18.51 -6.21 -2.49
N LEU A 23 17.91 -6.88 -3.47
CA LEU A 23 16.53 -6.61 -3.89
C LEU A 23 15.49 -7.12 -2.89
N VAL A 24 15.69 -8.32 -2.33
CA VAL A 24 14.76 -8.94 -1.37
C VAL A 24 14.75 -8.18 -0.05
N TRP A 25 15.90 -7.71 0.40
CA TRP A 25 16.05 -6.97 1.66
C TRP A 25 16.14 -5.46 1.46
N ALA A 26 15.79 -4.96 0.27
CA ALA A 26 15.72 -3.53 0.02
C ALA A 26 14.70 -2.88 0.95
N PRO A 27 14.98 -1.68 1.50
CA PRO A 27 13.98 -0.94 2.25
C PRO A 27 12.71 -0.71 1.42
N ALA A 28 11.56 -0.67 2.08
CA ALA A 28 10.28 -0.46 1.40
C ALA A 28 10.18 0.93 0.73
N SER A 29 10.99 1.90 1.17
CA SER A 29 11.15 3.22 0.56
C SER A 29 12.08 3.25 -0.67
N SER A 30 12.74 2.13 -0.98
CA SER A 30 13.70 2.04 -2.10
C SER A 30 13.04 2.35 -3.44
N ALA A 31 13.85 2.75 -4.42
CA ALA A 31 13.36 2.98 -5.79
C ALA A 31 12.79 1.70 -6.41
N TYR A 32 13.42 0.55 -6.15
CA TYR A 32 12.96 -0.76 -6.59
C TYR A 32 11.58 -1.12 -6.02
N ALA A 33 11.39 -0.95 -4.71
CA ALA A 33 10.10 -1.22 -4.07
C ALA A 33 9.00 -0.31 -4.65
N ARG A 34 9.29 0.98 -4.86
CA ARG A 34 8.35 1.94 -5.48
C ARG A 34 7.97 1.57 -6.92
N SER A 35 8.92 1.09 -7.73
CA SER A 35 8.62 0.68 -9.10
C SER A 35 7.84 -0.63 -9.16
N ASN A 36 8.14 -1.59 -8.27
CA ASN A 36 7.54 -2.92 -8.30
C ASN A 36 6.16 -2.99 -7.62
N LEU A 37 5.98 -2.29 -6.50
CA LEU A 37 4.72 -2.28 -5.73
C LEU A 37 3.79 -1.12 -6.12
N GLY A 38 4.30 -0.14 -6.87
CA GLY A 38 3.61 1.12 -7.16
C GLY A 38 3.87 2.19 -6.10
N ALA A 39 3.88 3.46 -6.55
CA ALA A 39 4.26 4.60 -5.71
C ALA A 39 3.33 4.80 -4.51
N GLU A 40 2.03 4.53 -4.67
CA GLU A 40 1.04 4.68 -3.60
C GLU A 40 1.28 3.63 -2.50
N ILE A 41 1.35 2.34 -2.84
CA ILE A 41 1.56 1.26 -1.86
C ILE A 41 2.89 1.43 -1.13
N ALA A 42 3.95 1.78 -1.85
CA ALA A 42 5.27 1.98 -1.26
C ALA A 42 5.32 3.16 -0.27
N SER A 43 4.50 4.21 -0.47
CA SER A 43 4.41 5.34 0.46
C SER A 43 3.75 4.97 1.81
N TRP A 44 2.95 3.89 1.82
CA TRP A 44 2.29 3.36 3.00
C TRP A 44 2.96 2.11 3.56
N ALA A 45 4.07 1.64 2.96
CA ALA A 45 4.72 0.42 3.41
C ALA A 45 5.35 0.52 4.80
N ASP A 46 5.53 1.73 5.32
CA ASP A 46 5.92 1.96 6.72
C ASP A 46 4.70 1.92 7.66
N VAL A 47 4.82 1.12 8.73
CA VAL A 47 3.82 1.00 9.79
C VAL A 47 3.55 2.35 10.45
N GLN A 48 4.57 3.21 10.56
CA GLN A 48 4.40 4.53 11.16
C GLN A 48 3.42 5.42 10.36
N THR A 49 3.40 5.29 9.03
CA THR A 49 2.44 6.00 8.17
C THR A 49 1.00 5.57 8.49
N HIS A 50 0.76 4.27 8.71
CA HIS A 50 -0.55 3.76 9.10
C HIS A 50 -0.99 4.21 10.51
N LEU A 51 -0.05 4.24 11.46
CA LEU A 51 -0.31 4.73 12.81
C LEU A 51 -0.64 6.22 12.77
N LEU A 52 0.14 7.03 12.05
CA LEU A 52 -0.10 8.46 11.92
C LEU A 52 -1.45 8.76 11.27
N ALA A 53 -1.82 8.04 10.20
CA ALA A 53 -3.14 8.18 9.59
C ALA A 53 -4.26 7.89 10.60
N SER A 54 -4.09 6.86 11.45
CA SER A 54 -5.04 6.53 12.51
C SER A 54 -5.15 7.62 13.57
N VAL A 55 -4.03 8.25 13.94
CA VAL A 55 -4.03 9.42 14.85
C VAL A 55 -4.83 10.57 14.23
N VAL A 56 -4.61 10.88 12.95
CA VAL A 56 -5.33 11.95 12.24
C VAL A 56 -6.83 11.67 12.21
N ASP A 57 -7.24 10.44 11.89
CA ASP A 57 -8.65 10.03 11.84
C ASP A 57 -9.34 10.20 13.21
N LEU A 58 -8.68 9.78 14.28
CA LEU A 58 -9.18 9.90 15.65
C LEU A 58 -9.28 11.35 16.10
N LEU A 59 -8.28 12.17 15.81
CA LEU A 59 -8.28 13.60 16.14
C LEU A 59 -9.39 14.35 15.41
N ALA A 60 -9.60 14.05 14.13
CA ALA A 60 -10.70 14.61 13.36
C ALA A 60 -12.06 14.26 13.98
N GLY A 61 -12.25 12.98 14.35
CA GLY A 61 -13.47 12.53 15.04
C GLY A 61 -13.68 13.23 16.39
N ALA A 62 -12.63 13.35 17.19
CA ALA A 62 -12.68 14.00 18.50
C ALA A 62 -13.00 15.50 18.38
N ASN A 63 -12.44 16.19 17.37
CA ASN A 63 -12.76 17.58 17.09
C ASN A 63 -14.22 17.75 16.64
N TRP A 64 -14.72 16.84 15.80
CA TRP A 64 -16.12 16.84 15.39
C TRP A 64 -17.07 16.65 16.58
N GLN A 65 -16.78 15.73 17.50
CA GLN A 65 -17.57 15.54 18.72
C GLN A 65 -17.63 16.79 19.59
N ARG A 66 -16.51 17.53 19.68
CA ARG A 66 -16.41 18.78 20.46
C ARG A 66 -17.00 20.00 19.76
N ALA A 67 -17.27 19.93 18.45
CA ALA A 67 -17.72 21.09 17.67
C ALA A 67 -19.14 21.58 18.03
N GLY A 68 -19.91 20.84 18.84
CA GLY A 68 -21.20 21.27 19.39
C GLY A 68 -22.34 21.43 18.36
N LYS A 69 -22.07 21.23 17.07
CA LYS A 69 -23.06 21.32 15.99
C LYS A 69 -23.81 19.99 15.85
N LYS A 70 -25.06 19.94 16.35
CA LYS A 70 -26.01 18.86 16.05
C LYS A 70 -26.29 18.85 14.54
N GLY A 71 -25.59 17.99 13.79
CA GLY A 71 -25.76 17.83 12.34
C GLY A 71 -24.53 18.10 11.48
N GLY A 72 -23.36 18.39 12.07
CA GLY A 72 -22.11 18.48 11.30
C GLY A 72 -21.79 17.16 10.61
N SER A 73 -21.30 17.20 9.36
CA SER A 73 -20.87 15.99 8.65
C SER A 73 -19.71 15.32 9.39
N LYS A 74 -19.85 14.02 9.70
CA LYS A 74 -18.80 13.24 10.35
C LYS A 74 -17.60 13.12 9.40
N PRO A 75 -16.36 13.37 9.87
CA PRO A 75 -15.18 13.25 9.04
C PRO A 75 -15.03 11.82 8.51
N LYS A 76 -14.64 11.71 7.25
CA LYS A 76 -14.29 10.43 6.64
C LYS A 76 -12.83 10.11 6.97
N PRO A 77 -12.49 8.84 7.25
CA PRO A 77 -11.10 8.43 7.43
C PRO A 77 -10.24 8.73 6.21
N LEU A 78 -8.94 8.97 6.43
CA LEU A 78 -7.95 9.03 5.37
C LEU A 78 -7.97 7.75 4.53
N LYS A 79 -7.95 7.90 3.21
CA LYS A 79 -7.95 6.78 2.27
C LYS A 79 -6.60 6.05 2.37
N ARG A 80 -6.63 4.77 2.73
CA ARG A 80 -5.45 3.90 2.85
C ARG A 80 -5.36 2.97 1.63
N PRO A 81 -4.16 2.60 1.16
CA PRO A 81 -4.00 1.55 0.16
C PRO A 81 -4.54 0.23 0.70
N GLY A 82 -5.24 -0.52 -0.14
CA GLY A 82 -5.93 -1.73 0.27
C GLY A 82 -7.16 -1.50 1.17
N GLY A 83 -7.61 -0.24 1.31
CA GLY A 83 -8.84 0.05 2.04
C GLY A 83 -10.03 -0.73 1.50
N GLU A 84 -10.96 -1.10 2.38
CA GLU A 84 -12.14 -1.89 2.05
C GLU A 84 -12.89 -1.29 0.86
N VAL A 85 -12.74 -1.91 -0.32
CA VAL A 85 -13.78 -1.82 -1.33
C VAL A 85 -14.97 -2.50 -0.69
N LYS A 86 -16.06 -1.77 -0.47
CA LYS A 86 -17.33 -2.40 -0.14
C LYS A 86 -17.71 -3.28 -1.33
N VAL A 87 -17.27 -4.53 -1.30
CA VAL A 87 -17.77 -5.57 -2.18
C VAL A 87 -19.25 -5.73 -1.81
N GLY A 88 -20.10 -5.68 -2.83
CA GLY A 88 -21.52 -5.33 -2.75
C GLY A 88 -22.29 -5.85 -1.54
N GLY A 89 -23.15 -5.00 -0.98
CA GLY A 89 -24.15 -5.42 -0.02
C GLY A 89 -25.03 -6.52 -0.64
N GLY A 90 -24.85 -7.76 -0.17
CA GLY A 90 -25.77 -8.88 -0.38
C GLY A 90 -26.07 -9.28 -1.83
N THR A 91 -25.32 -8.78 -2.81
CA THR A 91 -25.56 -9.12 -4.21
C THR A 91 -24.80 -10.40 -4.52
N VAL A 92 -25.54 -11.50 -4.68
CA VAL A 92 -24.99 -12.75 -5.22
C VAL A 92 -24.56 -12.44 -6.66
N MET A 93 -23.28 -12.60 -6.95
CA MET A 93 -22.70 -12.37 -8.28
C MET A 93 -22.15 -13.70 -8.79
N GLU A 94 -22.30 -13.96 -10.09
CA GLU A 94 -21.64 -15.10 -10.73
C GLU A 94 -20.11 -14.95 -10.66
N LEU A 95 -19.38 -16.07 -10.62
CA LEU A 95 -17.92 -16.07 -10.41
C LEU A 95 -17.17 -15.22 -11.44
N ASP A 96 -17.62 -15.20 -12.70
CA ASP A 96 -17.02 -14.39 -13.77
C ASP A 96 -17.25 -12.88 -13.55
N GLU A 97 -18.41 -12.51 -13.01
CA GLU A 97 -18.71 -11.12 -12.66
C GLU A 97 -17.90 -10.67 -11.44
N LEU A 98 -17.65 -11.58 -10.50
CA LEU A 98 -16.77 -11.35 -9.36
C LEU A 98 -15.31 -11.17 -9.80
N ASP A 99 -14.80 -12.04 -10.66
CA ASP A 99 -13.42 -11.91 -11.16
C ASP A 99 -13.24 -10.57 -11.92
N LYS A 100 -14.23 -10.17 -12.73
CA LYS A 100 -14.22 -8.86 -13.40
C LYS A 100 -14.31 -7.69 -12.42
N PHE A 101 -15.15 -7.77 -11.39
CA PHE A 101 -15.28 -6.74 -10.36
C PHE A 101 -13.97 -6.57 -9.56
N LEU A 102 -13.30 -7.68 -9.24
CA LEU A 102 -12.01 -7.70 -8.54
C LEU A 102 -10.82 -7.34 -9.43
N GLY A 103 -11.03 -7.21 -10.75
CA GLY A 103 -9.97 -6.95 -11.71
C GLY A 103 -9.00 -8.13 -11.89
N TRP A 104 -9.46 -9.35 -11.60
CA TRP A 104 -8.72 -10.58 -11.82
C TRP A 104 -8.94 -11.06 -13.26
N SER A 105 -7.92 -11.67 -13.86
CA SER A 105 -8.06 -12.29 -15.19
C SER A 105 -9.04 -13.47 -15.09
N PRO A 106 -9.94 -13.67 -16.07
CA PRO A 106 -10.80 -14.85 -16.11
C PRO A 106 -9.95 -16.11 -16.02
N ARG A 107 -10.33 -17.03 -15.12
CA ARG A 107 -9.69 -18.33 -15.01
C ARG A 107 -9.98 -19.08 -16.31
N ARG A 108 -8.94 -19.40 -17.07
CA ARG A 108 -9.07 -20.30 -18.24
C ARG A 108 -9.50 -21.69 -17.81
#